data_AF-A0A7Y5SVP3-F1
#
_entry.id   AF-A0A7Y5SVP3-F1
#
_cell.length_a   1.000
_cell.length_b   1.000
_cell.length_c   1.000
_cell.angle_alpha   90.00
_cell.angle_beta   90.00
_cell.angle_gamma   90.00
#
_symmetry.space_group_name_H-M   'P 1'
#
loop_
_entity.id
_entity.type
_entity.pdbx_description
1 polymer ?
#
loop_
_entity_poly.entity_id
_entity_poly.type
_entity_poly.pdbx_seq_one_letter_code
_entity_poly.pdbx_strand_id
1 'polypeptide(L)'
;MAHHEPHKSLMNSLGSFFGHIWKGIRTDPAAPSPPTRRVVKTDTEHEVRDTPQGRVVIRRTTIEEVEIPRPERPLRHPDSPPSR
;
A
#
# COMPACT_ATOMS: atom_id res chain seq x y z
N MET A 1 -26.36 -4.86 -11.26
CA MET A 1 -25.15 -5.03 -10.44
C MET A 1 -24.22 -5.99 -11.18
N ALA A 2 -23.03 -5.55 -11.56
CA ALA A 2 -22.00 -6.44 -12.12
C ALA A 2 -20.65 -5.97 -11.57
N HIS A 3 -20.06 -6.78 -10.68
CA HIS A 3 -18.68 -6.61 -10.26
C HIS A 3 -17.79 -7.14 -11.39
N HIS A 4 -17.00 -6.26 -12.01
CA HIS A 4 -15.96 -6.66 -12.96
C HIS A 4 -14.67 -6.89 -12.17
N GLU A 5 -14.35 -8.15 -11.87
CA GLU A 5 -13.00 -8.49 -11.39
C GLU A 5 -12.02 -8.31 -12.56
N PRO A 6 -11.02 -7.42 -12.46
CA PRO A 6 -10.01 -7.31 -13.49
C PRO A 6 -9.16 -8.59 -13.45
N HIS A 7 -9.37 -9.49 -14.42
CA HIS A 7 -8.52 -10.64 -14.63
C HIS A 7 -7.07 -10.17 -14.75
N LYS A 8 -6.24 -10.39 -13.72
CA LYS A 8 -4.81 -10.10 -13.80
C LYS A 8 -4.24 -10.97 -14.92
N SER A 9 -3.85 -10.32 -16.01
CA SER A 9 -3.23 -10.98 -17.17
C SER A 9 -2.03 -11.82 -16.71
N LEU A 10 -1.89 -13.02 -17.26
CA LEU A 10 -0.79 -13.96 -16.96
C LEU A 10 0.59 -13.29 -17.05
N MET A 11 0.75 -12.35 -17.98
CA MET A 11 1.98 -11.58 -18.15
C MET A 11 2.27 -10.65 -16.96
N ASN A 12 1.24 -10.06 -16.35
CA ASN A 12 1.37 -9.25 -15.15
C ASN A 12 1.78 -10.12 -13.94
N SER A 13 1.18 -11.31 -13.82
CA SER A 13 1.54 -12.28 -12.78
C SER A 13 3.00 -12.73 -12.90
N LEU A 14 3.47 -13.03 -14.12
CA LEU A 14 4.85 -13.46 -14.37
C LEU A 14 5.86 -12.34 -14.11
N GLY A 15 5.57 -11.12 -14.60
CA GLY A 15 6.40 -9.94 -14.31
C GLY A 15 6.48 -9.65 -12.81
N SER A 16 5.35 -9.78 -12.10
CA SER A 16 5.32 -9.59 -10.65
C SER A 16 6.16 -10.63 -9.92
N PHE A 17 6.16 -11.90 -10.36
CA PHE A 17 6.95 -12.97 -9.74
C PHE A 17 8.46 -12.69 -9.83
N PHE A 18 8.98 -12.41 -11.03
CA PHE A 18 10.41 -12.09 -11.20
C PHE A 18 10.81 -10.78 -10.51
N GLY A 19 9.91 -9.79 -10.49
CA GLY A 19 10.13 -8.54 -9.75
C GLY A 19 10.35 -8.76 -8.25
N HIS A 20 9.60 -9.68 -7.62
CA HIS A 20 9.78 -10.01 -6.21
C HIS A 20 11.11 -10.74 -5.93
N ILE A 21 11.54 -11.64 -6.82
CA ILE A 21 12.82 -12.35 -6.69
C ILE A 21 13.98 -11.36 -6.75
N TRP A 22 13.98 -10.48 -7.76
CA TRP A 22 15.05 -9.48 -7.91
C TRP A 22 15.09 -8.49 -6.74
N LYS A 23 13.91 -8.07 -6.26
CA LYS A 23 13.80 -7.23 -5.07
C LYS A 23 14.39 -7.94 -3.84
N GLY A 24 14.11 -9.22 -3.65
CA GLY A 24 14.68 -10.01 -2.54
C GLY A 24 16.20 -10.06 -2.56
N ILE A 25 16.82 -10.26 -3.73
CA ILE A 25 18.28 -10.34 -3.88
C ILE A 25 18.96 -9.00 -3.58
N ARG A 26 18.33 -7.87 -3.93
CA ARG A 26 18.88 -6.51 -3.70
C ARG A 26 18.55 -5.93 -2.33
N THR A 27 17.68 -6.56 -1.56
CA THR A 27 17.25 -6.01 -0.26
C THR A 27 18.29 -6.35 0.80
N ASP A 28 18.87 -5.32 1.43
CA ASP A 28 19.64 -5.47 2.66
C ASP A 28 18.67 -5.71 3.84
N PRO A 29 18.68 -6.90 4.48
CA PRO A 29 17.78 -7.21 5.59
C PRO A 29 18.11 -6.45 6.89
N ALA A 30 19.29 -5.83 6.98
CA ALA A 30 19.71 -5.01 8.12
C ALA A 30 19.35 -3.53 7.95
N ALA A 31 19.02 -3.09 6.73
CA ALA A 31 18.61 -1.72 6.48
C ALA A 31 17.27 -1.38 7.20
N PRO A 32 17.12 -0.15 7.72
CA PRO A 32 15.82 0.33 8.18
C PRO A 32 14.82 0.24 7.02
N SER A 33 13.79 -0.59 7.13
CA SER A 33 12.72 -0.54 6.12
C SER A 33 11.89 0.72 6.36
N PRO A 34 11.43 1.36 5.28
CA PRO A 34 10.54 2.50 5.40
C PRO A 34 9.24 2.10 6.12
N PRO A 35 8.61 3.04 6.83
CA PRO A 35 7.30 2.83 7.44
C PRO A 35 6.29 2.38 6.38
N THR A 36 5.40 1.46 6.75
CA THR A 36 4.40 0.93 5.82
C THR A 36 3.20 1.87 5.84
N ARG A 37 2.94 2.53 4.70
CA ARG A 37 1.75 3.36 4.50
C ARG A 37 0.64 2.51 3.91
N ARG A 38 -0.53 2.50 4.55
CA ARG A 38 -1.70 1.73 4.11
C ARG A 38 -2.90 2.67 3.96
N VAL A 39 -3.46 2.73 2.75
CA VAL A 39 -4.76 3.39 2.52
C VAL A 39 -5.84 2.57 3.25
N VAL A 40 -6.56 3.20 4.16
CA VAL A 40 -7.63 2.55 4.94
C VAL A 40 -9.01 2.88 4.40
N LYS A 41 -9.16 4.05 3.77
CA LYS A 41 -10.43 4.44 3.16
C LYS A 41 -10.18 5.35 1.97
N THR A 42 -11.01 5.17 0.94
CA THR A 42 -11.05 6.06 -0.21
C THR A 42 -12.50 6.40 -0.45
N ASP A 43 -12.81 7.69 -0.39
CA ASP A 43 -14.14 8.21 -0.66
C ASP A 43 -14.06 9.15 -1.87
N THR A 44 -15.01 9.05 -2.78
CA THR A 44 -15.05 9.90 -3.98
C THR A 44 -16.43 10.46 -4.18
N GLU A 45 -16.53 11.78 -4.10
CA GLU A 45 -17.76 12.54 -4.27
C GLU A 45 -17.76 13.21 -5.64
N HIS A 46 -18.94 13.22 -6.27
CA HIS A 46 -19.19 13.96 -7.50
C HIS A 46 -20.30 14.97 -7.27
N GLU A 47 -20.01 16.25 -7.52
CA GLU A 47 -20.95 17.36 -7.41
C GLU A 47 -21.10 18.00 -8.79
N VAL A 48 -22.33 18.03 -9.32
CA VAL A 48 -22.64 18.79 -10.54
C VAL A 48 -23.05 20.18 -10.13
N ARG A 49 -22.40 21.20 -10.70
CA ARG A 49 -22.67 22.59 -10.36
C ARG A 49 -22.89 23.41 -11.62
N ASP A 50 -23.98 24.14 -11.66
CA ASP A 50 -24.22 25.13 -12.70
C ASP A 50 -23.48 26.42 -12.32
N THR A 51 -22.66 26.92 -13.24
CA THR A 51 -21.89 28.16 -13.09
C THR A 51 -22.27 29.14 -14.21
N PRO A 52 -21.95 30.43 -14.09
CA PRO A 52 -22.17 31.39 -15.18
C PRO A 52 -21.47 31.01 -16.49
N GLN A 53 -20.47 30.12 -16.44
CA GLN A 53 -19.70 29.64 -17.60
C GLN A 53 -20.20 28.28 -18.12
N GLY A 54 -21.24 27.71 -17.50
CA GLY A 54 -21.82 26.42 -17.87
C GLY A 54 -21.81 25.40 -16.74
N ARG A 55 -22.33 24.20 -17.04
CA ARG A 55 -22.38 23.08 -16.11
C ARG A 55 -21.01 22.42 -15.97
N VAL A 56 -20.53 22.29 -14.74
CA VAL A 56 -19.27 21.61 -14.42
C VAL A 56 -19.51 20.41 -13.51
N VAL A 57 -18.64 19.41 -13.60
CA VAL A 57 -18.61 18.26 -12.68
C VAL A 57 -17.38 18.39 -11.80
N ILE A 58 -17.59 18.55 -10.51
CA ILE A 58 -16.54 18.60 -9.49
C ILE A 58 -16.38 17.20 -8.93
N ARG A 59 -15.17 16.66 -9.00
CA ARG A 59 -14.82 15.38 -8.41
C ARG A 59 -13.86 15.60 -7.25
N ARG A 60 -14.24 15.17 -6.05
CA ARG A 60 -13.37 15.19 -4.85
C ARG A 60 -13.05 13.76 -4.46
N THR A 61 -11.79 13.50 -4.12
CA THR A 61 -11.37 12.20 -3.59
C THR A 61 -10.66 12.41 -2.27
N THR A 62 -11.21 11.80 -1.21
CA THR A 62 -10.62 11.78 0.12
C THR A 62 -9.94 10.43 0.32
N ILE A 63 -8.66 10.45 0.67
CA ILE A 63 -7.85 9.24 0.93
C ILE A 63 -7.40 9.30 2.38
N GLU A 64 -7.86 8.35 3.18
CA GLU A 64 -7.41 8.16 4.56
C GLU A 64 -6.30 7.11 4.57
N GLU A 65 -5.17 7.44 5.17
CA GLU A 65 -3.99 6.57 5.24
C GLU A 65 -3.52 6.42 6.68
N VAL A 66 -3.09 5.21 7.01
CA VAL A 66 -2.44 4.90 8.29
C VAL A 66 -0.99 4.55 8.01
N GLU A 67 -0.10 5.19 8.75
CA GLU A 67 1.32 4.86 8.80
C GLU A 67 1.56 3.90 9.97
N ILE A 68 2.05 2.70 9.66
CA ILE A 68 2.35 1.69 10.66
C ILE A 68 3.84 1.78 10.98
N PRO A 69 4.21 2.28 12.19
CA PRO A 69 5.60 2.27 12.60
C PRO A 69 6.07 0.83 12.75
N ARG A 70 7.32 0.56 12.37
CA ARG A 70 7.91 -0.76 12.51
C ARG A 70 8.04 -1.09 14.02
N PRO A 71 7.68 -2.30 14.46
CA PRO A 71 8.01 -2.74 15.81
C PRO A 71 9.53 -2.76 15.96
N GLU A 72 10.06 -2.04 16.95
CA GLU A 72 11.47 -2.15 17.32
C GLU A 72 11.78 -3.63 17.57
N ARG A 73 12.73 -4.19 16.83
CA ARG A 73 13.21 -5.55 17.10
C ARG A 73 13.75 -5.51 18.53
N PRO A 74 13.23 -6.32 19.48
CA PRO A 74 13.82 -6.40 20.79
C PRO A 74 15.29 -6.76 20.59
N LEU A 75 16.18 -5.90 21.08
CA LEU A 75 17.60 -6.25 21.16
C LEU A 75 17.65 -7.55 21.95
N ARG A 76 18.12 -8.64 21.32
CA ARG A 76 18.41 -9.86 22.05
C ARG A 76 19.47 -9.47 23.08
N HIS A 77 19.10 -9.45 24.36
CA HIS A 77 20.09 -9.33 25.42
C HIS A 77 20.97 -10.58 25.33
N PRO A 78 22.31 -10.45 25.23
CA PRO A 78 23.21 -11.60 25.14
C PRO A 78 23.09 -12.56 26.34
N ASP A 79 22.41 -12.15 27.42
CA ASP A 79 22.33 -12.87 28.69
C ASP A 79 20.98 -13.55 28.93
N SER A 80 20.17 -13.79 27.89
CA SER A 80 18.91 -14.54 28.07
C SER A 80 19.25 -16.03 28.34
N PRO A 81 18.96 -16.58 29.54
CA PRO A 81 19.29 -17.96 29.85
C PRO A 81 18.47 -18.91 28.97
N PRO A 82 19.02 -20.10 28.60
CA PRO A 82 18.28 -21.07 27.83
C PRO A 82 17.01 -21.47 28.59
N SER A 83 15.86 -21.34 27.92
CA SER A 83 14.59 -21.82 28.43
C SER A 83 14.68 -23.35 28.55
N ARG A 84 14.39 -23.87 29.74
CA ARG A 84 14.43 -25.29 30.08
C ARG A 84 13.19 -26.02 29.57
#